data_AF-A0A1N6EF03-F1
#
_entry.id   AF-A0A1N6EF03-F1
#
_cell.length_a   1.000
_cell.length_b   1.000
_cell.length_c   1.000
_cell.angle_alpha   90.00
_cell.angle_beta   90.00
_cell.angle_gamma   90.00
#
_symmetry.space_group_name_H-M   'P 1'
#
loop_
_entity.id
_entity.type
_entity.pdbx_description
1 polymer ?
#
loop_
_entity_poly.entity_id
_entity_poly.type
_entity_poly.pdbx_seq_one_letter_code
_entity_poly.pdbx_strand_id
1 'polypeptide(L)'
;MSYDYHENIKDDCVTAIKEYLGYHDVKGMSKETLKEKFRDAFWVDDSVTGNASGSYTFSSYDAEQNIAGNWDLLGEAMTEFCCECNAIEKGAEWADVTIRCYLLDEGIEKAMEELEEEIEKAIEEEPEDESAEA
;
A
#
# COMPACT_ATOMS: atom_id res chain seq x y z
N MET A 1 21.11 -4.89 10.47
CA MET A 1 20.23 -3.76 10.09
C MET A 1 18.83 -4.22 10.39
N SER A 2 17.99 -3.36 10.95
CA SER A 2 16.55 -3.64 11.10
C SER A 2 15.90 -3.67 9.72
N TYR A 3 14.74 -4.32 9.64
CA TYR A 3 13.90 -4.30 8.45
C TYR A 3 13.40 -2.87 8.18
N ASP A 4 13.46 -2.41 6.93
CA ASP A 4 12.98 -1.09 6.55
C ASP A 4 11.53 -1.19 6.04
N TYR A 5 10.58 -0.85 6.93
CA TYR A 5 9.17 -0.87 6.58
C TYR A 5 8.81 0.18 5.52
N HIS A 6 9.48 1.33 5.49
CA HIS A 6 9.17 2.41 4.55
C HIS A 6 9.59 2.03 3.13
N GLU A 7 10.78 1.43 2.98
CA GLU A 7 11.24 0.92 1.67
C GLU A 7 10.36 -0.23 1.20
N ASN A 8 10.05 -1.17 2.09
CA ASN A 8 9.30 -2.36 1.69
C ASN A 8 7.83 -2.06 1.36
N ILE A 9 7.12 -1.24 2.13
CA ILE A 9 5.73 -0.88 1.80
C ILE A 9 5.65 -0.11 0.49
N LYS A 10 6.66 0.73 0.19
CA LYS A 10 6.77 1.43 -1.09
C LYS A 10 6.93 0.44 -2.24
N ASP A 11 7.85 -0.52 -2.12
CA ASP A 11 8.09 -1.51 -3.17
C ASP A 11 6.87 -2.43 -3.41
N ASP A 12 6.16 -2.81 -2.33
CA ASP A 12 4.91 -3.55 -2.42
C ASP A 12 3.84 -2.70 -3.14
N CYS A 13 3.71 -1.41 -2.80
CA CYS A 13 2.81 -0.48 -3.49
C CYS A 13 3.18 -0.26 -4.96
N VAL A 14 4.47 -0.18 -5.32
CA VAL A 14 4.92 -0.07 -6.73
C VAL A 14 4.42 -1.27 -7.53
N THR A 15 4.55 -2.48 -6.96
CA THR A 15 4.08 -3.70 -7.60
C THR A 15 2.56 -3.69 -7.74
N ALA A 16 1.85 -3.37 -6.66
CA ALA A 16 0.39 -3.35 -6.64
C ALA A 16 -0.21 -2.29 -7.58
N ILE A 17 0.41 -1.11 -7.71
CA ILE A 17 -0.01 -0.08 -8.68
C ILE A 17 0.12 -0.60 -10.10
N LYS A 18 1.26 -1.21 -10.47
CA LYS A 18 1.45 -1.74 -11.83
C LYS A 18 0.42 -2.80 -12.17
N GLU A 19 0.13 -3.70 -11.24
CA GLU A 19 -0.92 -4.70 -11.41
C GLU A 19 -2.29 -4.03 -11.55
N TYR A 20 -2.62 -3.07 -10.67
CA TYR A 20 -3.89 -2.35 -10.73
C TYR A 20 -4.09 -1.66 -12.09
N LEU A 21 -3.10 -0.94 -12.58
CA LEU A 21 -3.15 -0.28 -13.90
C LEU A 21 -3.29 -1.28 -15.06
N GLY A 22 -2.79 -2.51 -14.90
CA GLY A 22 -2.94 -3.58 -15.89
C GLY A 22 -4.34 -4.22 -15.93
N TYR A 23 -5.10 -4.16 -14.84
CA TYR A 23 -6.41 -4.80 -14.71
C TYR A 23 -7.60 -3.83 -14.72
N HIS A 24 -7.38 -2.54 -14.45
CA HIS A 24 -8.42 -1.54 -14.31
C HIS A 24 -8.31 -0.44 -15.37
N ASP A 25 -9.45 -0.05 -15.95
CA ASP A 25 -9.53 1.13 -16.81
C ASP A 25 -9.58 2.40 -15.94
N VAL A 26 -8.54 3.21 -16.04
CA VAL A 26 -8.33 4.42 -15.23
C VAL A 26 -8.30 5.70 -16.06
N LYS A 27 -8.64 5.61 -17.35
CA LYS A 27 -8.67 6.76 -18.25
C LYS A 27 -9.61 7.85 -17.75
N GLY A 28 -9.18 9.10 -17.88
CA GLY A 28 -9.92 10.27 -17.43
C GLY A 28 -9.96 10.45 -15.90
N MET A 29 -9.34 9.55 -15.11
CA MET A 29 -9.28 9.70 -13.65
C MET A 29 -8.24 10.73 -13.24
N SER A 30 -8.52 11.47 -12.18
CA SER A 30 -7.52 12.32 -11.52
C SER A 30 -6.54 11.48 -10.71
N LYS A 31 -5.30 11.99 -10.52
CA LYS A 31 -4.30 11.36 -9.63
C LYS A 31 -4.85 11.21 -8.20
N GLU A 32 -5.65 12.16 -7.71
CA GLU A 32 -6.29 12.10 -6.38
C GLU A 32 -7.31 10.96 -6.28
N THR A 33 -8.20 10.82 -7.26
CA THR A 33 -9.17 9.71 -7.32
C THR A 33 -8.47 8.36 -7.42
N LEU A 34 -7.37 8.29 -8.17
CA LEU A 34 -6.60 7.07 -8.31
C LEU A 34 -5.91 6.68 -7.00
N LYS A 35 -5.37 7.66 -6.25
CA LYS A 35 -4.81 7.45 -4.91
C LYS A 35 -5.84 6.87 -3.94
N GLU A 36 -7.06 7.39 -3.93
CA GLU A 36 -8.15 6.83 -3.10
C GLU A 36 -8.47 5.38 -3.47
N LYS A 37 -8.49 5.06 -4.78
CA LYS A 37 -8.69 3.69 -5.26
C LYS A 37 -7.57 2.73 -4.86
N PHE A 38 -6.32 3.18 -4.95
CA PHE A 38 -5.15 2.42 -4.49
C PHE A 38 -5.24 2.16 -3.00
N ARG A 39 -5.56 3.19 -2.20
CA ARG A 39 -5.73 3.06 -0.76
C ARG A 39 -6.77 2.00 -0.41
N ASP A 40 -7.96 2.08 -1.00
CA ASP A 40 -9.04 1.13 -0.74
C ASP A 40 -8.66 -0.31 -1.15
N ALA A 41 -7.98 -0.48 -2.29
CA ALA A 41 -7.56 -1.80 -2.77
C ALA A 41 -6.44 -2.40 -1.91
N PHE A 42 -5.40 -1.63 -1.62
CA PHE A 42 -4.19 -2.12 -0.96
C PHE A 42 -4.36 -2.29 0.55
N TRP A 43 -5.33 -1.58 1.15
CA TRP A 43 -5.70 -1.73 2.55
C TRP A 43 -6.14 -3.15 2.92
N VAL A 44 -6.60 -3.95 1.95
CA VAL A 44 -7.02 -5.35 2.15
C VAL A 44 -6.20 -6.33 1.30
N ASP A 45 -5.15 -5.86 0.63
CA ASP A 45 -4.25 -6.72 -0.14
C ASP A 45 -3.22 -7.34 0.81
N ASP A 46 -3.24 -8.67 0.91
CA ASP A 46 -2.30 -9.40 1.77
C ASP A 46 -0.85 -9.21 1.32
N SER A 47 -0.62 -8.93 0.03
CA SER A 47 0.70 -8.69 -0.55
C SER A 47 1.24 -7.29 -0.29
N VAL A 48 0.44 -6.39 0.29
CA VAL A 48 0.85 -5.04 0.67
C VAL A 48 0.78 -4.87 2.18
N THR A 49 -0.39 -5.11 2.77
CA THR A 49 -0.64 -4.84 4.20
C THR A 49 -0.82 -6.10 5.03
N GLY A 50 -1.32 -7.21 4.46
CA GLY A 50 -1.69 -8.39 5.25
C GLY A 50 -2.99 -8.24 6.04
N ASN A 51 -3.73 -7.14 5.86
CA ASN A 51 -4.83 -6.77 6.76
C ASN A 51 -6.10 -7.61 6.57
N ALA A 52 -6.34 -8.15 5.36
CA ALA A 52 -7.50 -9.01 5.13
C ALA A 52 -7.37 -10.35 5.86
N SER A 53 -6.20 -10.97 5.78
CA SER A 53 -5.91 -12.25 6.45
C SER A 53 -5.45 -12.07 7.90
N GLY A 54 -4.92 -10.91 8.25
CA GLY A 54 -4.24 -10.65 9.51
C GLY A 54 -2.76 -11.05 9.50
N SER A 55 -2.18 -11.35 8.34
CA SER A 55 -0.75 -11.64 8.19
C SER A 55 -0.22 -11.31 6.79
N TYR A 56 0.84 -10.50 6.73
CA TYR A 56 1.59 -10.28 5.48
C TYR A 56 2.57 -11.43 5.20
N THR A 57 3.28 -11.91 6.22
CA THR A 57 4.33 -12.93 6.06
C THR A 57 3.78 -14.36 6.04
N PHE A 58 2.55 -14.57 6.53
CA PHE A 58 1.99 -15.89 6.86
C PHE A 58 2.91 -16.73 7.75
N SER A 59 3.74 -16.06 8.57
CA SER A 59 4.79 -16.63 9.38
C SER A 59 5.10 -15.72 10.57
N SER A 60 4.73 -16.14 11.78
CA SER A 60 4.99 -15.37 12.99
C SER A 60 6.49 -15.16 13.23
N TYR A 61 7.34 -16.12 12.85
CA TYR A 61 8.79 -15.97 12.97
C TYR A 61 9.35 -14.86 12.07
N ASP A 62 8.91 -14.80 10.81
CA ASP A 62 9.37 -13.76 9.88
C ASP A 62 8.83 -12.38 10.28
N ALA A 63 7.59 -12.32 10.78
CA ALA A 63 7.04 -11.09 11.36
C ALA A 63 7.84 -10.60 12.58
N GLU A 64 8.29 -11.51 13.46
CA GLU A 64 9.19 -11.16 14.57
C GLU A 64 10.52 -10.57 14.08
N GLN A 65 11.09 -11.11 12.99
CA GLN A 65 12.31 -10.56 12.40
C GLN A 65 12.09 -9.15 11.83
N ASN A 66 10.95 -8.89 11.20
CA ASN A 66 10.61 -7.56 10.69
C ASN A 66 10.45 -6.53 11.82
N ILE A 67 9.77 -6.91 12.90
CA ILE A 67 9.52 -6.03 14.05
C ILE A 67 10.79 -5.77 14.86
N ALA A 68 11.76 -6.67 14.84
CA ALA A 68 12.99 -6.55 15.62
C ALA A 68 13.74 -5.24 15.29
N GLY A 69 13.65 -4.27 16.22
CA GLY A 69 14.25 -2.94 16.07
C GLY A 69 13.29 -1.84 15.59
N ASN A 70 12.02 -2.17 15.34
CA ASN A 70 10.97 -1.26 14.86
C ASN A 70 9.83 -1.06 15.86
N TRP A 71 10.07 -1.32 17.16
CA TRP A 71 9.05 -1.20 18.21
C TRP A 71 8.52 0.23 18.41
N ASP A 72 9.35 1.24 18.19
CA ASP A 72 8.93 2.65 18.28
C ASP A 72 7.89 2.97 17.19
N LEU A 73 8.13 2.50 15.97
CA LEU A 73 7.20 2.64 14.84
C LEU A 73 5.87 1.90 15.10
N LEU A 74 5.91 0.72 15.72
CA LEU A 74 4.69 0.06 16.17
C LEU A 74 3.92 0.93 17.17
N GLY A 75 4.62 1.57 18.10
CA GLY A 75 4.02 2.48 19.08
C GLY A 75 3.32 3.69 18.44
N GLU A 76 3.94 4.28 17.42
CA GLU A 76 3.36 5.36 16.61
C GLU A 76 2.09 4.89 15.90
N ALA A 77 2.15 3.74 15.21
CA ALA A 77 1.02 3.14 14.52
C ALA A 77 -0.17 2.84 15.46
N MET A 78 0.11 2.24 16.62
CA MET A 78 -0.92 1.95 17.62
C MET A 78 -1.57 3.22 18.20
N THR A 79 -0.78 4.29 18.35
CA THR A 79 -1.27 5.59 18.82
C THR A 79 -2.20 6.22 17.80
N GLU A 80 -1.80 6.23 16.52
CA GLU A 80 -2.62 6.78 15.43
C GLU A 80 -3.96 6.03 15.28
N PHE A 81 -3.94 4.70 15.37
CA PHE A 81 -5.16 3.90 15.27
C PHE A 81 -5.97 3.82 16.57
N CYS A 82 -5.57 4.53 17.63
CA CYS A 82 -6.20 4.46 18.95
C CYS A 82 -6.37 3.01 19.47
N CYS A 83 -5.41 2.11 19.20
CA CYS A 83 -5.50 0.72 19.64
C CYS A 83 -5.02 0.57 21.08
N GLU A 84 -5.96 0.43 22.02
CA GLU A 84 -5.66 0.10 23.43
C GLU A 84 -5.36 -1.39 23.65
N CYS A 85 -4.99 -2.10 22.60
CA CYS A 85 -4.79 -3.54 22.58
C CYS A 85 -3.37 -3.94 23.01
N ASN A 86 -3.21 -5.13 23.59
CA ASN A 86 -1.90 -5.67 23.95
C ASN A 86 -1.24 -6.34 22.72
N ALA A 87 -0.24 -5.69 22.14
CA ALA A 87 0.49 -6.20 20.97
C ALA A 87 1.13 -7.58 21.21
N ILE A 88 1.55 -7.89 22.45
CA ILE A 88 2.14 -9.19 22.79
C ILE A 88 1.07 -10.30 22.71
N GLU A 89 -0.16 -10.04 23.15
CA GLU A 89 -1.26 -11.00 23.06
C GLU A 89 -1.78 -11.17 21.62
N LYS A 90 -1.70 -10.11 20.82
CA LYS A 90 -2.07 -10.13 19.40
C LYS A 90 -1.05 -10.88 18.54
N GLY A 91 0.22 -10.85 18.93
CA GLY A 91 1.30 -11.55 18.26
C GLY A 91 1.98 -10.72 17.16
N ALA A 92 3.09 -11.26 16.66
CA ALA A 92 3.97 -10.55 15.73
C ALA A 92 3.31 -10.24 14.38
N GLU A 93 2.52 -11.15 13.81
CA GLU A 93 1.85 -10.90 12.52
C GLU A 93 0.89 -9.72 12.60
N TRP A 94 0.13 -9.61 13.69
CA TRP A 94 -0.74 -8.46 13.91
C TRP A 94 0.05 -7.15 14.04
N ALA A 95 1.17 -7.17 14.76
CA ALA A 95 2.02 -6.00 14.91
C ALA A 95 2.67 -5.57 13.57
N ASP A 96 3.13 -6.52 12.77
CA ASP A 96 3.69 -6.29 11.43
C ASP A 96 2.63 -5.66 10.50
N VAL A 97 1.44 -6.25 10.45
CA VAL A 97 0.28 -5.72 9.69
C VAL A 97 -0.08 -4.31 10.16
N THR A 98 -0.06 -4.05 11.47
CA THR A 98 -0.40 -2.73 12.03
C THR A 98 0.57 -1.65 11.52
N ILE A 99 1.87 -1.92 11.49
CA ILE A 99 2.87 -0.98 10.95
C ILE A 99 2.64 -0.76 9.45
N ARG A 100 2.40 -1.84 8.68
CA ARG A 100 2.15 -1.74 7.23
C ARG A 100 0.92 -0.90 6.91
N CYS A 101 -0.18 -1.13 7.62
CA CYS A 101 -1.40 -0.32 7.48
C CYS A 101 -1.14 1.15 7.83
N TYR A 102 -0.35 1.43 8.86
CA TYR A 102 0.01 2.79 9.25
C TYR A 102 0.79 3.53 8.16
N LEU A 103 1.72 2.85 7.50
CA LEU A 103 2.57 3.43 6.45
C LEU A 103 1.96 3.38 5.05
N LEU A 104 0.77 2.81 4.86
CA LEU A 104 0.20 2.58 3.54
C LEU A 104 0.07 3.87 2.72
N ASP A 105 -0.47 4.94 3.32
CA ASP A 105 -0.69 6.20 2.60
C ASP A 105 0.65 6.82 2.14
N GLU A 106 1.70 6.74 2.96
CA GLU A 106 3.06 7.18 2.59
C GLU A 106 3.66 6.29 1.48
N GLY A 107 3.48 4.97 1.60
CA GLY A 107 3.94 4.01 0.61
C GLY A 107 3.30 4.24 -0.77
N ILE A 108 2.00 4.52 -0.80
CA ILE A 108 1.27 4.86 -2.04
C ILE A 108 1.81 6.16 -2.63
N GLU A 109 1.98 7.22 -1.82
CA GLU A 109 2.50 8.51 -2.30
C GLU A 109 3.85 8.34 -2.99
N LYS A 110 4.82 7.70 -2.33
CA LYS A 110 6.15 7.47 -2.89
C LYS A 110 6.13 6.56 -4.11
N ALA A 111 5.28 5.53 -4.12
CA ALA A 111 5.13 4.65 -5.27
C ALA A 111 4.52 5.38 -6.47
N MET A 112 3.56 6.28 -6.24
CA MET A 112 2.99 7.13 -7.30
C MET A 112 4.00 8.15 -7.84
N GLU A 113 4.86 8.70 -6.99
CA GLU A 113 5.99 9.55 -7.42
C GLU A 113 6.98 8.76 -8.29
N GLU A 114 7.31 7.53 -7.90
CA GLU A 114 8.21 6.66 -8.69
C GLU A 114 7.60 6.26 -10.04
N LEU A 115 6.28 6.12 -10.11
CA LEU A 115 5.52 5.67 -11.29
C LEU A 115 4.79 6.78 -12.02
N GLU A 116 5.21 8.04 -11.85
CA GLU A 116 4.48 9.20 -12.37
C GLU A 116 4.19 9.09 -13.88
N GLU A 117 5.18 8.73 -14.69
CA GLU A 117 5.03 8.59 -16.15
C GLU A 117 4.08 7.46 -16.55
N GLU A 118 4.11 6.33 -15.82
CA GLU A 118 3.23 5.18 -16.08
C GLU A 118 1.77 5.52 -15.73
N ILE A 119 1.56 6.23 -14.62
CA ILE A 119 0.25 6.71 -14.19
C ILE A 119 -0.30 7.73 -15.17
N GLU A 120 0.50 8.73 -15.57
CA GLU A 120 0.09 9.76 -16.54
C GLU A 120 -0.38 9.14 -17.84
N LYS A 121 0.40 8.20 -18.38
CA LYS A 121 0.01 7.46 -19.58
C LYS A 121 -1.26 6.64 -19.40
N ALA A 122 -1.48 6.07 -18.22
CA ALA A 122 -2.68 5.27 -17.95
C ALA A 122 -3.96 6.11 -17.84
N ILE A 123 -3.86 7.35 -17.32
CA ILE A 123 -5.00 8.25 -17.16
C ILE A 123 -5.32 9.06 -18.42
N GLU A 124 -4.39 9.18 -19.37
CA GLU A 124 -4.62 9.87 -20.64
C GLU A 124 -5.83 9.25 -21.39
N GLU A 125 -6.85 10.07 -21.65
CA GLU A 125 -7.89 9.76 -22.62
C GLU A 125 -7.30 9.90 -24.03
N GLU A 126 -7.44 8.88 -24.87
CA GLU A 126 -7.15 9.09 -26.30
C GLU A 126 -8.21 10.03 -26.86
N PRO A 127 -7.83 11.09 -27.61
CA PRO A 127 -8.81 11.98 -28.20
C PRO A 127 -9.72 11.18 -29.13
N GLU A 128 -11.04 11.29 -28.92
CA GLU A 128 -12.01 10.77 -29.88
C GLU A 128 -11.71 11.39 -31.25
N ASP A 129 -11.37 10.54 -32.21
CA ASP A 129 -11.17 10.94 -33.60
C ASP A 129 -12.50 11.44 -34.17
N GLU A 130 -12.76 12.76 -34.11
CA GLU A 130 -13.85 13.44 -34.82
C GLU A 130 -13.61 13.41 -36.35
N SER A 131 -13.51 12.22 -36.95
CA SER A 131 -13.46 12.01 -38.40
C SER A 131 -14.63 11.18 -38.92
N ALA A 132 -15.85 11.62 -38.63
CA ALA A 132 -17.03 11.41 -39.48
C ALA A 132 -18.10 12.39 -38.99
N GLU A 133 -18.67 13.32 -39.75
CA GLU A 133 -19.19 13.20 -41.10
C GLU A 133 -19.04 14.54 -41.85
N ALA A 134 -18.62 14.45 -43.11
CA ALA A 134 -18.67 15.55 -44.09
C ALA A 134 -19.96 15.48 -44.92
#